data_AF-A0AA37L3T5-F1
#
_entry.id   AF-A0AA37L3T5-F1
#
_cell.length_a   1.000
_cell.length_b   1.000
_cell.length_c   1.000
_cell.angle_alpha   90.00
_cell.angle_beta   90.00
_cell.angle_gamma   90.00
#
_symmetry.space_group_name_H-M   'P 1'
#
loop_
_entity.id
_entity.type
_entity.pdbx_description
1 polymer ?
#
loop_
_entity_poly.entity_id
_entity_poly.type
_entity_poly.pdbx_seq_one_letter_code
_entity_poly.pdbx_strand_id
1 'polypeptide(L)'
;MADASNINLHSEQHPHWSETVEWRSGRWDAMSSAPTRGYPILNVRGRDEAGRLLEPMHYAFGDGDGMMPAFGGWFVPYANRNDGFYEVRPVEWQPLRAEPEEPQQ
;
A
#
# COMPACT_ATOMS: atom_id res chain seq x y z
N MET A 1 1.99 31.25 -13.75
CA MET A 1 0.97 30.29 -13.32
C MET A 1 1.69 28.96 -13.24
N ALA A 2 2.03 28.52 -12.04
CA ALA A 2 2.80 27.29 -11.84
C ALA A 2 1.82 26.11 -11.89
N ASP A 3 2.07 25.21 -12.85
CA ASP A 3 1.33 23.99 -13.08
C ASP A 3 1.38 23.13 -11.82
N ALA A 4 0.24 23.04 -11.13
CA ALA A 4 0.11 22.21 -9.96
C ALA A 4 -0.08 20.76 -10.41
N SER A 5 0.58 19.86 -9.69
CA SER A 5 0.29 18.41 -9.64
C SER A 5 0.67 17.55 -10.86
N ASN A 6 1.96 17.57 -11.21
CA ASN A 6 2.65 16.28 -11.41
C ASN A 6 3.41 15.97 -10.12
N ILE A 7 2.74 15.28 -9.18
CA ILE A 7 3.44 14.64 -8.08
C ILE A 7 4.28 13.54 -8.73
N ASN A 8 5.56 13.81 -8.97
CA ASN A 8 6.52 12.77 -9.30
C ASN A 8 6.58 11.82 -8.11
N LEU A 9 5.76 10.76 -8.16
CA LEU A 9 5.62 9.70 -7.15
C LEU A 9 6.89 8.84 -7.03
N HIS A 10 7.85 9.06 -7.92
CA HIS A 10 9.11 8.35 -7.99
C HIS A 10 10.26 9.35 -8.09
N SER A 11 10.75 9.85 -6.96
CA SER A 11 12.10 10.39 -6.96
C SER A 11 13.06 9.23 -7.20
N GLU A 12 13.73 9.20 -8.34
CA GLU A 12 14.75 8.19 -8.74
C GLU A 12 15.92 8.04 -7.74
N GLN A 13 15.95 8.84 -6.66
CA GLN A 13 17.03 8.89 -5.67
C GLN A 13 16.75 8.11 -4.39
N HIS A 14 15.55 7.56 -4.21
CA HIS A 14 15.20 6.79 -3.03
C HIS A 14 14.73 5.37 -3.40
N PRO A 15 15.37 4.31 -2.87
CA PRO A 15 14.95 2.95 -3.14
C PRO A 15 13.48 2.78 -2.74
N HIS A 16 12.70 2.08 -3.57
CA HIS A 16 11.30 1.81 -3.25
C HIS A 16 11.24 1.11 -1.90
N TRP A 17 10.29 1.48 -1.03
CA TRP A 17 10.27 1.01 0.35
C TRP A 17 10.33 -0.52 0.45
N SER A 18 9.74 -1.23 -0.52
CA SER A 18 9.75 -2.70 -0.57
C SER A 18 11.14 -3.31 -0.83
N GLU A 19 12.07 -2.57 -1.41
CA GLU A 19 13.47 -2.99 -1.61
C GLU A 19 14.24 -3.09 -0.28
N THR A 20 13.78 -2.36 0.73
CA THR A 20 14.33 -2.45 2.11
C THR A 20 13.78 -3.65 2.88
N VAL A 21 12.75 -4.32 2.35
CA VAL A 21 12.12 -5.46 2.99
C VAL A 21 12.67 -6.75 2.40
N GLU A 22 13.25 -7.58 3.25
CA GLU A 22 13.76 -8.88 2.84
C GLU A 22 12.62 -9.81 2.40
N TRP A 23 12.49 -10.02 1.10
CA TRP A 23 11.53 -10.97 0.53
C TRP A 23 12.00 -12.41 0.74
N ARG A 24 11.13 -13.26 1.31
CA ARG A 24 11.38 -14.71 1.45
C ARG A 24 10.14 -15.49 1.01
N SER A 25 10.34 -16.52 0.20
CA SER A 25 9.24 -17.40 -0.24
C SER A 25 8.56 -18.05 0.97
N GLY A 26 7.23 -17.92 1.07
CA GLY A 26 6.41 -18.55 2.09
C GLY A 26 6.40 -17.88 3.48
N ARG A 27 7.22 -16.85 3.73
CA ARG A 27 7.27 -16.17 5.04
C ARG A 27 6.17 -15.12 5.16
N TRP A 28 5.20 -15.32 6.05
CA TRP A 28 4.24 -14.29 6.43
C TRP A 28 4.71 -13.58 7.69
N ASP A 29 4.68 -12.25 7.69
CA ASP A 29 5.08 -11.43 8.83
C ASP A 29 3.85 -10.87 9.54
N ALA A 30 3.89 -10.76 10.87
CA ALA A 30 2.79 -10.19 11.63
C ALA A 30 2.54 -8.73 11.23
N MET A 31 1.28 -8.28 11.23
CA MET A 31 0.95 -6.88 10.89
C MET A 31 1.64 -5.83 11.76
N SER A 32 2.09 -6.19 12.96
CA SER A 32 2.87 -5.29 13.83
C SER A 32 4.21 -4.86 13.21
N SER A 33 4.74 -5.61 12.24
CA SER A 33 5.94 -5.24 11.48
C SER A 33 5.65 -4.61 10.12
N ALA A 34 4.36 -4.41 9.79
CA ALA A 34 3.98 -3.89 8.48
C ALA A 34 4.43 -2.43 8.30
N PRO A 35 4.87 -2.08 7.08
CA PRO A 35 5.28 -0.72 6.77
C PRO A 35 4.05 0.19 6.85
N THR A 36 4.15 1.24 7.65
CA THR A 36 3.12 2.29 7.78
C THR A 36 3.68 3.67 7.44
N ARG A 37 4.93 3.71 6.97
CA ARG A 37 5.69 4.92 6.62
C ARG A 37 6.52 4.66 5.36
N GLY A 38 6.80 5.72 4.61
CA GLY A 38 7.30 5.64 3.23
C GLY A 38 6.16 5.89 2.26
N TYR A 39 6.36 6.74 1.24
CA TYR A 39 5.27 7.23 0.40
C TYR A 39 5.52 6.86 -1.07
N PRO A 40 4.52 6.28 -1.77
CA PRO A 40 3.37 5.50 -1.29
C PRO A 40 3.73 4.04 -0.92
N ILE A 41 3.04 3.44 0.05
CA ILE A 41 3.17 2.01 0.39
C ILE A 41 2.30 1.19 -0.56
N LEU A 42 2.87 0.86 -1.71
CA LEU A 42 2.26 0.03 -2.74
C LEU A 42 2.84 -1.38 -2.71
N ASN A 43 2.10 -2.36 -3.24
CA ASN A 43 2.58 -3.73 -3.45
C ASN A 43 2.76 -4.51 -2.14
N VAL A 44 1.75 -4.49 -1.27
CA VAL A 44 1.62 -5.37 -0.11
C VAL A 44 0.46 -6.32 -0.33
N ARG A 45 0.53 -7.52 0.23
CA ARG A 45 -0.62 -8.41 0.42
C ARG A 45 -0.78 -8.80 1.87
N GLY A 46 -2.01 -9.07 2.28
CA GLY A 46 -2.36 -9.49 3.63
C GLY A 46 -3.07 -10.86 3.67
N ARG A 47 -3.16 -11.41 4.87
CA ARG A 47 -4.09 -12.51 5.21
C ARG A 47 -4.94 -12.11 6.40
N ASP A 48 -6.24 -12.38 6.33
CA ASP A 48 -7.12 -12.25 7.49
C ASP A 48 -7.06 -13.48 8.41
N GLU A 49 -7.79 -13.44 9.54
CA GLU A 49 -7.85 -14.52 10.53
C GLU A 49 -8.36 -15.85 9.95
N ALA A 50 -9.11 -15.82 8.85
CA ALA A 50 -9.59 -17.01 8.15
C ALA A 50 -8.57 -17.54 7.12
N GLY A 51 -7.41 -16.89 6.98
CA GLY A 51 -6.39 -17.21 5.99
C GLY A 51 -6.74 -16.76 4.57
N ARG A 52 -7.78 -15.93 4.39
CA ARG A 52 -8.15 -15.40 3.08
C ARG A 52 -7.13 -14.36 2.64
N LEU A 53 -6.75 -14.45 1.37
CA LEU A 53 -5.80 -13.55 0.74
C LEU A 53 -6.45 -12.17 0.47
N LEU A 54 -5.72 -11.12 0.82
CA LEU A 54 -6.10 -9.71 0.60
C LEU A 54 -5.03 -9.05 -0.27
N GLU A 55 -5.31 -8.87 -1.57
CA GLU A 55 -4.33 -8.44 -2.56
C GLU A 55 -5.00 -7.66 -3.71
N PRO A 56 -4.46 -6.50 -4.15
CA PRO A 56 -3.39 -5.74 -3.51
C PRO A 56 -3.90 -4.98 -2.28
N MET A 57 -3.02 -4.76 -1.31
CA MET A 57 -3.31 -4.05 -0.07
C MET A 57 -2.50 -2.75 0.00
N HIS A 58 -3.15 -1.68 0.45
CA HIS A 58 -2.59 -0.33 0.48
C HIS A 58 -2.69 0.24 1.88
N TYR A 59 -1.62 0.87 2.38
CA TYR A 59 -1.70 1.65 3.61
C TYR A 59 -2.04 3.10 3.27
N ALA A 60 -3.07 3.63 3.93
CA ALA A 60 -3.44 5.03 3.82
C ALA A 60 -3.71 5.60 5.22
N PHE A 61 -3.33 6.85 5.40
CA PHE A 61 -3.65 7.62 6.59
C PHE A 61 -3.94 9.07 6.19
N GLY A 62 -4.77 9.73 6.99
CA GLY A 62 -5.10 11.14 6.82
C GLY A 62 -5.42 11.78 8.16
N ASP A 63 -4.94 13.00 8.37
CA ASP A 63 -5.09 13.73 9.64
C ASP A 63 -6.52 14.26 9.86
N GLY A 64 -7.40 14.07 8.86
CA GLY A 64 -8.75 14.63 8.83
C GLY A 64 -8.72 16.11 8.43
N ASP A 65 -9.39 16.46 7.34
CA ASP A 65 -9.44 17.83 6.82
C ASP A 65 -10.70 18.60 7.27
N GLY A 66 -11.40 18.08 8.27
CA GLY A 66 -12.66 18.61 8.77
C GLY A 66 -13.90 18.14 7.99
N MET A 67 -13.72 17.60 6.79
CA MET A 67 -14.78 16.95 6.00
C MET A 67 -14.76 15.42 6.17
N MET A 68 -13.59 14.87 6.48
CA MET A 68 -13.44 13.48 6.88
C MET A 68 -12.75 13.36 8.24
N PRO A 69 -13.16 12.38 9.08
CA PRO A 69 -12.44 12.07 10.29
C PRO A 69 -11.02 11.58 9.94
N ALA A 70 -10.10 11.77 10.89
CA ALA A 70 -8.79 11.16 10.77
C ALA A 70 -8.93 9.64 10.61
N PHE A 71 -8.11 9.05 9.74
CA PHE A 71 -8.13 7.62 9.48
C PHE A 71 -6.70 7.11 9.29
N GLY A 72 -6.51 5.82 9.54
CA GLY A 72 -5.24 5.14 9.35
C GLY A 72 -5.50 3.64 9.30
N GLY A 73 -5.15 3.00 8.19
CA GLY A 73 -5.48 1.60 8.02
C GLY A 73 -5.01 1.00 6.71
N TRP A 74 -5.35 -0.26 6.55
CA TRP A 74 -5.09 -1.04 5.35
C TRP A 74 -6.36 -1.17 4.53
N PHE A 75 -6.21 -1.05 3.22
CA PHE A 75 -7.34 -0.98 2.31
C PHE A 75 -7.08 -1.87 1.09
N VAL A 76 -8.14 -2.49 0.58
CA VAL A 76 -8.14 -3.26 -0.67
C VAL A 76 -9.10 -2.58 -1.64
N PRO A 77 -8.76 -2.44 -2.93
CA PRO A 77 -9.68 -1.90 -3.91
C PRO A 77 -10.90 -2.82 -4.07
N TYR A 78 -12.07 -2.25 -4.30
CA TYR A 78 -13.20 -3.03 -4.79
C TYR A 78 -12.88 -3.62 -6.17
N ALA A 79 -13.56 -4.72 -6.52
CA ALA A 79 -13.35 -5.40 -7.80
C ALA A 79 -13.55 -4.47 -9.00
N ASN A 80 -14.49 -3.53 -8.89
CA ASN A 80 -14.64 -2.44 -9.83
C ASN A 80 -13.78 -1.24 -9.37
N ARG A 81 -12.83 -0.84 -10.22
CA ARG A 81 -11.83 0.21 -9.91
C ARG A 81 -12.44 1.56 -9.54
N ASN A 82 -13.67 1.83 -9.98
CA ASN A 82 -14.37 3.09 -9.71
C ASN A 82 -15.08 3.12 -8.35
N ASP A 83 -15.21 1.98 -7.68
CA ASP A 83 -15.93 1.88 -6.40
C ASP A 83 -15.03 2.24 -5.20
N GLY A 84 -13.75 2.53 -5.46
CA GLY A 84 -12.78 2.94 -4.45
C GLY A 84 -12.23 1.75 -3.67
N PHE A 85 -12.12 1.90 -2.35
CA PHE A 85 -11.43 0.96 -1.47
C PHE A 85 -12.27 0.64 -0.23
N TYR A 86 -12.06 -0.53 0.36
CA TYR A 86 -12.62 -0.91 1.67
C TYR A 86 -11.51 -1.24 2.66
N GLU A 87 -11.74 -0.87 3.92
CA GLU A 87 -10.81 -1.16 5.02
C GLU A 87 -10.77 -2.67 5.30
N VAL A 88 -9.57 -3.17 5.55
CA VAL A 88 -9.30 -4.56 5.95
C VAL A 88 -8.46 -4.62 7.21
N ARG A 89 -8.59 -5.73 7.94
CA ARG A 89 -7.83 -6.02 9.17
C ARG A 89 -7.06 -7.33 9.02
N PRO A 90 -5.99 -7.35 8.21
CA PRO A 90 -5.11 -8.52 8.13
C PRO A 90 -4.46 -8.83 9.49
N VAL A 91 -4.05 -10.07 9.68
CA VAL A 91 -3.19 -10.53 10.79
C VAL A 91 -1.74 -10.68 10.36
N GLU A 92 -1.51 -10.94 9.08
CA GLU A 92 -0.19 -11.10 8.49
C GLU A 92 -0.08 -10.35 7.16
N TRP A 93 1.15 -9.99 6.77
CA TRP A 93 1.47 -9.36 5.49
C TRP A 93 2.70 -9.97 4.83
N GLN A 94 2.84 -9.66 3.55
CA GLN A 94 4.05 -9.89 2.74
C GLN A 94 4.25 -8.76 1.73
N PRO A 95 5.51 -8.39 1.42
CA PRO A 95 5.78 -7.59 0.23
C PRO A 95 5.45 -8.41 -1.03
N LEU A 96 4.72 -7.80 -1.95
CA LEU A 96 4.70 -8.23 -3.34
C LEU A 96 5.98 -7.76 -4.00
N ARG A 97 6.51 -8.52 -4.95
CA ARG A 97 7.52 -7.96 -5.85
C ARG A 97 6.86 -6.79 -6.56
N ALA A 98 7.44 -5.60 -6.47
CA ALA A 98 7.05 -4.52 -7.36
C ALA A 98 7.26 -5.03 -8.79
N GLU A 99 6.20 -5.13 -9.58
CA GLU A 99 6.39 -5.20 -11.03
C GLU A 99 7.03 -3.86 -11.43
N PRO A 100 8.11 -3.86 -12.22
CA PRO A 100 8.57 -2.61 -12.80
C PRO A 100 7.38 -2.04 -13.57
N GLU A 101 6.93 -0.83 -13.20
CA GLU A 101 5.96 -0.10 -14.01
C GLU A 101 6.54 -0.05 -15.42
N GLU A 102 5.83 -0.64 -16.39
CA GLU A 102 6.16 -0.41 -17.78
C GLU A 102 6.18 1.11 -17.98
N PRO A 103 7.24 1.66 -18.63
CA PRO A 103 7.30 3.09 -18.85
C PRO A 103 6.05 3.51 -19.59
N GLN A 104 5.22 4.34 -18.94
CA GLN A 104 4.05 4.94 -19.55
C GLN A 104 4.53 5.65 -20.82
N GLN A 105 4.15 5.10 -21.99
CA GLN A 105 4.43 5.70 -23.30
C GLN A 105 3.44 6.80 -23.62
#